data_AF-M5TVP4-F1
#
_entry.id   AF-M5TVP4-F1
#
_cell.length_a   1.000
_cell.length_b   1.000
_cell.length_c   1.000
_cell.angle_alpha   90.00
_cell.angle_beta   90.00
_cell.angle_gamma   90.00
#
_symmetry.space_group_name_H-M   'P 1'
#
loop_
_entity.id
_entity.type
_entity.pdbx_description
1 polymer ?
#
loop_
_entity_poly.entity_id
_entity_poly.type
_entity_poly.pdbx_seq_one_letter_code
_entity_poly.pdbx_strand_id
1 'polypeptide(L)' 'MACLAADGILKPEETWVQESVIGSRFHATYTPLENDRVSPVIVGTAYVCSEGKLIRQEGDPFKDGIRTPNPLASKMVS' A
#
# COMPACT_ATOMS: atom_id res chain seq x y z
N MET A 1 -11.16 -4.73 5.07
CA MET A 1 -12.34 -5.23 4.31
C MET A 1 -12.52 -6.73 4.44
N ALA A 2 -11.57 -7.58 4.03
CA ALA A 2 -11.72 -9.04 4.15
C ALA A 2 -12.13 -9.50 5.57
N CYS A 3 -11.44 -9.02 6.62
CA CYS A 3 -11.82 -9.33 8.01
C CYS A 3 -13.22 -8.80 8.36
N LEU A 4 -13.53 -7.55 7.99
CA LEU A 4 -14.86 -6.95 8.24
C LEU A 4 -15.99 -7.72 7.53
N ALA A 5 -15.73 -8.27 6.35
CA ALA A 5 -16.67 -9.11 5.62
C ALA A 5 -16.83 -10.48 6.30
N ALA A 6 -15.72 -11.11 6.70
CA ALA A 6 -15.73 -12.38 7.45
C ALA A 6 -16.46 -12.25 8.80
N ASP A 7 -16.30 -11.11 9.47
CA ASP A 7 -16.97 -10.80 10.73
C ASP A 7 -18.43 -10.33 10.55
N GLY A 8 -18.92 -10.21 9.29
CA GLY A 8 -20.28 -9.76 8.98
C GLY A 8 -20.56 -8.29 9.30
N ILE A 9 -19.51 -7.50 9.58
CA ILE A 9 -19.59 -6.09 9.95
C ILE A 9 -19.83 -5.21 8.72
N LEU A 10 -19.28 -5.60 7.56
CA LEU A 10 -19.40 -4.86 6.30
C LEU A 10 -20.07 -5.72 5.24
N LYS A 11 -21.20 -5.27 4.69
CA LYS A 11 -21.93 -5.99 3.63
C LYS A 11 -21.30 -5.75 2.26
N PRO A 12 -21.53 -6.64 1.26
CA PRO A 12 -21.15 -6.39 -0.12
C PRO A 12 -21.70 -5.06 -0.63
N GLU A 13 -20.89 -4.34 -1.42
CA GLU A 13 -21.21 -3.01 -1.98
C GLU A 13 -21.49 -1.90 -0.95
N GLU A 14 -21.42 -2.19 0.35
CA GLU A 14 -21.47 -1.18 1.40
C GLU A 14 -20.17 -0.37 1.42
N THR A 15 -20.31 0.95 1.49
CA THR A 15 -19.14 1.85 1.50
C THR A 15 -18.50 1.90 2.88
N TRP A 16 -17.24 1.48 2.96
CA TRP A 16 -16.36 1.68 4.09
C TRP A 16 -15.53 2.97 3.90
N VAL A 17 -15.40 3.78 4.96
CA VAL A 17 -14.53 4.96 4.98
C VAL A 17 -13.37 4.71 5.92
N GLN A 18 -12.15 4.74 5.38
CA GLN A 18 -10.92 4.59 6.15
C GLN A 18 -10.18 5.93 6.25
N GLU A 19 -9.95 6.40 7.47
CA GLU A 19 -9.09 7.55 7.74
C GLU A 19 -7.64 7.09 8.04
N SER A 20 -6.66 7.82 7.50
CA SER A 20 -5.24 7.63 7.79
C SER A 20 -4.81 8.43 9.03
N VAL A 21 -3.59 8.20 9.51
CA VAL A 21 -3.04 8.95 10.65
C VAL A 21 -2.92 10.46 10.40
N ILE A 22 -2.87 10.90 9.13
CA ILE A 22 -2.80 12.32 8.74
C ILE A 22 -4.17 12.89 8.31
N GLY A 23 -5.26 12.15 8.56
CA GLY A 23 -6.62 12.61 8.28
C GLY A 23 -7.09 12.45 6.83
N SER A 24 -6.26 11.95 5.91
CA SER A 24 -6.72 11.61 4.55
C SER A 24 -7.68 10.42 4.59
N ARG A 25 -8.62 10.38 3.64
CA ARG A 25 -9.67 9.34 3.60
C ARG A 25 -9.69 8.58 2.29
N PHE A 26 -9.86 7.27 2.40
CA PHE A 26 -10.24 6.41 1.28
C PHE A 26 -11.65 5.86 1.48
N HIS A 27 -12.37 5.73 0.38
CA HIS A 27 -13.64 5.02 0.32
C HIS A 27 -13.38 3.66 -0.30
N ALA A 28 -14.03 2.62 0.20
CA ALA A 28 -13.87 1.30 -0.36
C ALA A 28 -15.16 0.50 -0.31
N THR A 29 -15.35 -0.34 -1.32
CA THR A 29 -16.40 -1.37 -1.38
C THR A 29 -15.75 -2.71 -1.68
N TYR A 30 -16.52 -3.78 -1.58
CA TYR A 30 -16.08 -5.08 -2.06
C TYR A 30 -17.23 -5.87 -2.67
N THR A 31 -16.86 -6.74 -3.62
CA THR A 31 -17.71 -7.80 -4.14
C THR A 31 -17.21 -9.15 -3.61
N PRO A 32 -18.08 -10.06 -3.15
CA PRO A 32 -17.68 -11.39 -2.69
C PRO A 32 -17.16 -12.24 -3.85
N LEU A 33 -16.18 -13.10 -3.54
CA LEU A 33 -15.62 -14.11 -4.43
C LEU A 33 -15.74 -15.50 -3.77
N GLU A 34 -15.43 -16.56 -4.52
CA GLU A 34 -15.35 -17.92 -3.98
C GLU A 34 -14.31 -18.07 -2.85
N ASN A 35 -14.57 -19.00 -1.93
CA ASN A 35 -13.71 -19.36 -0.79
C ASN A 35 -13.47 -18.20 0.20
N ASP A 36 -14.55 -17.49 0.58
CA ASP A 36 -14.52 -16.37 1.53
C ASP A 36 -13.55 -15.23 1.17
N ARG A 37 -13.26 -15.11 -0.13
CA ARG A 37 -12.42 -14.02 -0.67
C ARG A 37 -13.28 -12.82 -1.02
N VAL A 38 -12.64 -11.67 -1.07
CA VAL A 38 -13.28 -10.42 -1.48
C VAL A 38 -12.48 -9.76 -2.61
N SER A 39 -13.17 -9.15 -3.57
CA SER A 39 -12.58 -8.25 -4.56
C SER A 39 -12.79 -6.82 -4.10
N PRO A 40 -11.76 -6.14 -3.56
CA PRO A 40 -11.90 -4.76 -3.09
C PRO A 40 -11.83 -3.74 -4.22
N VAL A 41 -12.62 -2.68 -4.12
CA VAL A 41 -12.44 -1.44 -4.88
C VAL A 41 -12.08 -0.36 -3.88
N ILE A 42 -10.94 0.32 -4.08
CA ILE A 42 -10.46 1.39 -3.19
C ILE A 42 -10.34 2.67 -3.99
N VAL A 43 -10.99 3.72 -3.51
CA VAL A 43 -11.06 5.03 -4.15
C VAL A 43 -10.38 6.06 -3.27
N GLY A 44 -9.46 6.80 -3.89
CA GLY A 44 -8.76 7.92 -3.29
C GLY A 44 -8.45 8.97 -4.34
N THR A 45 -7.82 10.06 -3.90
CA THR A 45 -7.39 11.14 -4.78
C THR A 45 -5.88 11.29 -4.69
N ALA A 46 -5.24 11.48 -5.85
CA ALA A 46 -3.83 11.83 -5.96
C ALA A 46 -3.69 13.18 -6.65
N TYR A 47 -2.59 13.88 -6.36
CA TYR A 47 -2.28 15.18 -6.93
C TYR A 47 -0.90 15.13 -7.57
N VAL A 48 -0.70 15.90 -8.65
CA VAL A 48 0.64 16.08 -9.24
C VAL A 48 1.49 16.86 -8.26
N CYS A 49 2.59 16.26 -7.81
CA CYS A 49 3.52 16.91 -6.88
C CYS A 49 4.68 17.61 -7.61
N SER A 50 5.21 16.98 -8.66
CA SER A 50 6.36 17.47 -9.41
C SER A 50 6.53 16.70 -10.72
N GLU A 51 7.18 17.35 -11.69
CA GLU A 51 7.75 16.69 -12.86
C GLU A 51 9.28 16.83 -12.78
N GLY A 52 10.01 15.76 -13.13
CA GLY A 52 11.47 15.78 -13.02
C GLY A 52 12.16 14.69 -13.84
N LYS A 53 13.46 14.88 -14.05
CA LYS A 53 14.33 13.93 -14.76
C LYS A 53 15.31 13.30 -13.77
N LEU A 54 15.18 12.00 -13.52
CA LEU A 54 16.17 11.25 -12.74
C LEU A 54 17.42 11.00 -13.59
N ILE A 55 18.58 11.42 -13.08
CA ILE A 55 19.88 11.20 -13.72
C ILE A 55 20.70 10.27 -12.84
N ARG A 56 21.13 9.15 -13.42
CA ARG A 56 22.10 8.23 -12.80
C ARG A 56 23.46 8.55 -13.38
N GLN A 57 24.21 9.41 -12.70
CA GLN A 57 25.51 9.87 -13.19
C GLN A 57 26.55 8.75 -13.12
N GLU A 58 27.37 8.63 -14.17
CA GLU A 58 28.50 7.70 -14.15
C GLU A 58 29.53 8.14 -13.10
N GLY A 59 30.01 7.19 -12.30
CA GLY A 59 30.90 7.47 -11.17
C GLY A 59 30.21 7.92 -9.87
N ASP A 60 28.90 8.14 -9.85
CA ASP A 60 28.17 8.37 -8.59
C ASP A 60 28.06 7.05 -7.79
N PRO A 61 28.67 6.97 -6.59
CA PRO A 61 28.64 5.76 -5.77
C PRO A 61 27.24 5.41 -5.24
N PHE A 62 26.28 6.35 -5.32
CA PHE A 62 24.92 6.19 -4.82
C PHE A 62 23.84 6.29 -5.90
N LYS A 63 24.20 6.09 -7.19
CA LYS A 63 23.26 6.11 -8.33
C LYS A 63 22.08 5.12 -8.25
N ASP A 64 22.11 4.21 -7.28
CA ASP A 64 21.10 3.18 -6.97
C ASP A 64 20.47 3.34 -5.56
N GLY A 65 20.72 4.48 -4.91
CA GLY A 65 20.26 4.80 -3.58
C GLY A 65 21.25 4.40 -2.47
N ILE A 66 21.10 5.04 -1.31
CA ILE A 66 21.86 4.73 -0.10
C ILE A 66 21.12 3.63 0.64
N ARG A 67 21.76 2.47 0.79
CA ARG A 67 21.21 1.37 1.58
C ARG A 67 21.80 1.41 2.97
N THR A 68 20.95 1.40 4.00
CA THR A 68 21.38 1.01 5.33
C THR A 68 21.60 -0.51 5.34
N PRO A 69 22.70 -1.01 5.94
CA PRO A 69 22.88 -2.45 6.12
C PRO A 69 21.67 -3.01 6.88
N ASN A 70 21.08 -4.11 6.40
CA ASN A 70 20.03 -4.79 7.15
C ASN A 70 20.66 -5.41 8.40
N PRO A 71 20.35 -4.94 9.62
CA PRO A 71 20.96 -5.47 10.85
C PRO A 71 20.58 -6.94 11.11
N LEU A 72 19.55 -7.47 10.43
CA LEU A 72 19.12 -8.87 10.54
C LEU A 72 19.71 -9.79 9.47
N ALA A 73 20.31 -9.25 8.40
CA ALA A 73 20.91 -10.09 7.34
C ALA A 73 22.22 -10.77 7.77
N SER A 74 22.91 -10.24 8.78
CA SER A 74 24.15 -10.83 9.32
C SER A 74 23.92 -12.06 10.23
N LYS A 75 22.66 -12.45 10.51
CA LYS A 75 22.31 -13.60 11.37
C LYS A 75 21.91 -14.87 10.61
N MET A 76 21.99 -14.88 9.28
CA MET A 76 21.62 -16.03 8.44
C MET A 76 22.83 -16.80 7.86
N VAL A 77 24.01 -16.67 8.46
CA VAL A 77 25.14 -17.57 8.20
C VAL A 77 25.60 -18.19 9.53
N SER A 78 24.93 -19.28 9.90
CA SER A 78 25.43 -20.33 10.79
C SER A 78 24.71 -21.63 10.44
#